data_AF-A0A7X3BZF1-F1
#
_entry.id   AF-A0A7X3BZF1-F1
#
_cell.length_a   1.000
_cell.length_b   1.000
_cell.length_c   1.000
_cell.angle_alpha   90.00
_cell.angle_beta   90.00
_cell.angle_gamma   90.00
#
_symmetry.space_group_name_H-M   'P 1'
#
loop_
_entity.id
_entity.type
_entity.pdbx_description
1 polymer ?
#
loop_
_entity_poly.entity_id
_entity_poly.type
_entity_poly.pdbx_seq_one_letter_code
_entity_poly.pdbx_strand_id
1 'polypeptide(L)'
;MMNKPKGVISATEDPKHRTVLDLLDDIARSKEIFPVGRLDIDTHGLLLLTNDGQLGHALLSPKRHVDKTYLAQVKGIMTQEDVETFAEGIPLKDFTCQPAI
;
A
#
# COMPACT_ATOMS: atom_id res chain seq x y z
N MET A 1 -8.38 9.72 -4.41
CA MET A 1 -7.55 9.30 -3.25
C MET A 1 -8.48 8.85 -2.14
N MET A 2 -8.04 7.89 -1.33
CA MET A 2 -8.85 7.31 -0.24
C MET A 2 -7.97 7.06 0.98
N ASN A 3 -8.49 7.29 2.18
CA ASN A 3 -7.96 6.67 3.38
C ASN A 3 -8.62 5.30 3.54
N LYS A 4 -7.96 4.25 3.05
CA LYS A 4 -8.49 2.88 3.06
C LYS A 4 -8.69 2.44 4.52
N PRO A 5 -9.90 1.99 4.92
CA PRO A 5 -10.10 1.40 6.23
C PRO A 5 -9.57 -0.04 6.29
N LYS A 6 -9.44 -0.57 7.50
CA LYS A 6 -9.23 -2.02 7.70
C LYS A 6 -10.48 -2.80 7.30
N GLY A 7 -10.32 -4.09 7.00
CA GLY A 7 -11.42 -5.02 6.70
C GLY A 7 -11.90 -5.01 5.24
N VAL A 8 -11.27 -4.22 4.37
CA VAL A 8 -11.52 -4.23 2.92
C VAL A 8 -10.23 -4.51 2.16
N ILE A 9 -10.34 -5.10 0.97
CA ILE A 9 -9.17 -5.41 0.14
C ILE A 9 -8.94 -4.38 -0.97
N SER A 10 -7.68 -4.15 -1.33
CA SER A 10 -7.28 -3.33 -2.48
C SER A 10 -7.44 -4.10 -3.79
N ALA A 11 -8.68 -4.25 -4.26
CA ALA A 11 -9.03 -4.90 -5.51
C ALA A 11 -10.17 -4.17 -6.23
N THR A 12 -10.40 -4.49 -7.50
CA THR A 12 -11.55 -4.02 -8.27
C THR A 12 -12.80 -4.85 -8.04
N GLU A 13 -12.62 -6.16 -7.96
CA GLU A 13 -13.67 -7.14 -7.72
C GLU A 13 -13.08 -8.27 -6.87
N ASP A 14 -13.89 -8.84 -5.98
CA ASP A 14 -13.55 -10.04 -5.23
C ASP A 14 -14.81 -10.80 -4.80
N PRO A 15 -14.81 -12.14 -4.90
CA PRO A 15 -15.99 -12.95 -4.62
C PRO A 15 -16.29 -13.12 -3.12
N LYS A 16 -15.35 -12.82 -2.21
CA LYS A 16 -15.45 -13.13 -0.78
C LYS A 16 -15.38 -11.90 0.11
N HIS A 17 -14.57 -10.93 -0.27
CA HIS A 17 -14.25 -9.77 0.54
C HIS A 17 -14.75 -8.49 -0.11
N ARG A 18 -15.19 -7.55 0.73
CA ARG A 18 -15.53 -6.20 0.28
C ARG A 18 -14.26 -5.50 -0.22
N THR A 19 -14.38 -4.82 -1.35
CA THR A 19 -13.27 -4.11 -2.00
C THR A 19 -13.29 -2.62 -1.64
N VAL A 20 -12.19 -1.94 -1.94
CA VAL A 20 -12.13 -0.47 -1.86
C VAL A 20 -13.10 0.23 -2.81
N LEU A 21 -13.47 -0.40 -3.93
CA LEU A 21 -14.45 0.16 -4.86
C LEU A 21 -15.89 0.06 -4.36
N ASP A 22 -16.17 -0.85 -3.43
CA ASP A 22 -17.48 -0.95 -2.75
C ASP A 22 -17.67 0.11 -1.66
N LEU A 23 -16.66 0.95 -1.44
CA LEU A 23 -16.71 2.11 -0.54
C LEU A 23 -17.03 3.42 -1.27
N LEU A 24 -17.07 3.38 -2.60
CA LEU A 24 -17.22 4.56 -3.44
C LEU A 24 -18.68 4.80 -3.83
N ASP A 25 -19.02 6.04 -4.13
CA ASP A 25 -20.31 6.38 -4.72
C ASP A 25 -20.41 5.94 -6.19
N ASP A 26 -21.63 5.95 -6.71
CA ASP A 26 -21.90 5.50 -8.08
C ASP A 26 -21.16 6.33 -9.14
N ILE A 27 -20.96 7.63 -8.87
CA ILE A 27 -20.24 8.55 -9.76
C ILE A 27 -18.77 8.17 -9.88
N ALA A 28 -18.13 7.80 -8.77
CA ALA A 28 -16.75 7.35 -8.78
C ALA A 28 -16.61 5.95 -9.38
N ARG A 29 -17.55 5.03 -9.10
CA ARG A 29 -17.57 3.69 -9.71
C ARG A 29 -17.76 3.73 -11.22
N SER A 30 -18.56 4.66 -11.74
CA SER A 30 -18.78 4.81 -13.19
C SER A 30 -17.57 5.33 -13.97
N LYS A 31 -16.49 5.76 -13.29
CA LYS A 31 -15.27 6.28 -13.92
C LYS A 31 -14.22 5.20 -14.20
N GLU A 32 -14.55 3.92 -13.96
CA GLU A 32 -13.66 2.78 -14.18
C GLU A 32 -12.31 2.92 -13.46
N ILE A 33 -12.34 3.50 -12.26
CA ILE A 33 -11.13 3.71 -11.46
C ILE A 33 -10.65 2.39 -10.83
N PHE A 34 -9.34 2.28 -10.62
CA PHE A 34 -8.70 1.13 -9.99
C PHE A 34 -7.69 1.59 -8.93
N PRO A 35 -7.40 0.76 -7.92
CA PRO A 35 -6.40 1.07 -6.90
C PRO A 35 -4.99 1.05 -7.48
N VAL A 36 -4.19 2.07 -7.15
CA VAL A 36 -2.76 2.12 -7.48
C VAL A 36 -2.01 1.37 -6.39
N GLY A 37 -1.79 0.08 -6.62
CA GLY A 37 -1.09 -0.80 -5.69
C GLY A 37 -2.03 -1.44 -4.68
N ARG A 38 -1.45 -2.03 -3.64
CA ARG A 38 -2.21 -2.80 -2.65
C ARG A 38 -1.77 -2.43 -1.24
N LEU A 39 -2.76 -2.31 -0.37
CA LEU A 39 -2.60 -2.36 1.07
C LEU A 39 -3.31 -3.62 1.57
N ASP A 40 -2.70 -4.30 2.53
CA ASP A 40 -3.28 -5.51 3.09
C ASP A 40 -4.63 -5.25 3.75
N ILE A 41 -5.43 -6.31 3.91
CA ILE A 41 -6.81 -6.21 4.41
C ILE A 41 -6.88 -5.58 5.80
N ASP A 42 -5.89 -5.83 6.63
CA ASP A 42 -5.73 -5.34 8.00
C ASP A 42 -4.93 -4.02 8.11
N THR A 43 -4.46 -3.50 6.96
CA THR A 43 -3.77 -2.21 6.86
C THR A 43 -4.75 -1.10 6.50
N HIS A 44 -4.52 0.09 7.08
CA HIS A 44 -5.24 1.32 6.76
C HIS A 44 -4.27 2.37 6.22
N GLY A 45 -4.80 3.39 5.55
CA GLY A 45 -3.99 4.54 5.12
C GLY A 45 -4.24 4.97 3.69
N LEU A 46 -3.33 5.78 3.15
CA LEU A 46 -3.47 6.38 1.83
C LEU A 46 -3.45 5.33 0.72
N LEU A 47 -4.52 5.29 -0.07
CA LEU A 47 -4.61 4.55 -1.31
C LEU A 47 -5.00 5.50 -2.45
N LEU A 48 -4.19 5.52 -3.51
CA LEU A 48 -4.52 6.27 -4.71
C LEU A 48 -5.45 5.41 -5.59
N LEU A 49 -6.40 6.08 -6.24
CA LEU A 49 -7.36 5.50 -7.17
C LEU A 49 -7.29 6.34 -8.44
N THR A 50 -7.16 5.70 -9.60
CA THR A 50 -7.04 6.37 -10.90
C THR A 50 -7.70 5.54 -11.98
N ASN A 51 -8.11 6.16 -13.08
CA ASN A 51 -8.44 5.49 -14.35
C ASN A 51 -7.35 5.73 -15.41
N ASP A 52 -6.31 6.49 -15.09
CA ASP A 52 -5.12 6.65 -15.93
C ASP A 52 -4.14 5.49 -15.71
N GLY A 53 -4.16 4.54 -16.65
CA GLY A 53 -3.26 3.39 -16.67
C GLY A 53 -1.77 3.75 -16.72
N GLN A 54 -1.40 4.83 -17.42
CA GLN A 54 0.00 5.25 -17.52
C GLN A 54 0.50 5.81 -16.19
N LEU A 55 -0.32 6.63 -15.53
CA LEU A 55 -0.01 7.12 -14.18
C LEU A 55 0.07 5.97 -13.17
N GLY A 56 -0.90 5.06 -13.19
CA GLY A 56 -0.91 3.89 -12.31
C GLY A 56 0.36 3.04 -12.47
N HIS A 57 0.74 2.73 -13.71
CA HIS A 57 1.97 2.01 -14.00
C HIS A 57 3.22 2.79 -13.58
N ALA A 58 3.28 4.10 -13.83
CA ALA A 58 4.41 4.94 -13.44
C ALA A 58 4.62 4.95 -11.92
N LEU A 59 3.55 5.00 -11.13
CA LEU A 59 3.61 4.98 -9.67
C LEU A 59 3.97 3.61 -9.08
N LEU A 60 3.65 2.52 -9.78
CA LEU A 60 3.88 1.15 -9.31
C LEU A 60 5.17 0.53 -9.84
N SER A 61 5.71 1.06 -10.93
CA SER A 61 6.92 0.50 -11.53
C SER A 61 8.09 0.58 -10.54
N PRO A 62 8.74 -0.55 -10.21
CA PRO A 62 9.91 -0.56 -9.32
C PRO A 62 11.04 0.34 -9.80
N LYS A 63 11.12 0.59 -11.11
CA LYS A 63 12.15 1.44 -11.74
C LYS A 63 12.02 2.92 -11.39
N ARG A 64 10.85 3.38 -10.95
CA ARG A 64 10.59 4.81 -10.69
C ARG A 64 10.85 5.24 -9.26
N HIS A 65 11.20 4.30 -8.36
CA HIS A 65 11.57 4.59 -6.96
C HIS A 65 10.63 5.60 -6.28
N VAL A 66 9.32 5.38 -6.41
CA VAL A 66 8.32 6.24 -5.73
C VAL A 66 8.23 5.80 -4.28
N ASP A 67 8.74 6.65 -3.40
CA ASP A 67 8.80 6.44 -1.96
C ASP A 67 7.41 6.28 -1.34
N LYS A 68 7.35 5.46 -0.30
CA LYS A 68 6.14 5.18 0.47
C LYS A 68 6.49 5.25 1.94
N THR A 69 5.80 6.10 2.67
CA THR A 69 5.99 6.27 4.11
C THR A 69 4.89 5.52 4.84
N TYR A 70 5.27 4.71 5.83
CA TYR A 70 4.34 3.96 6.66
C TYR A 70 4.54 4.33 8.13
N LEU A 71 3.44 4.34 8.89
CA LEU A 71 3.49 4.35 10.34
C LEU A 71 3.19 2.93 10.84
N ALA A 72 4.18 2.31 11.47
CA ALA A 72 4.04 0.97 12.03
C ALA A 72 3.91 1.03 13.56
N GLN A 73 3.00 0.23 14.11
CA GLN A 73 2.90 0.01 15.55
C GLN A 73 3.50 -1.36 15.86
N VAL A 74 4.46 -1.40 16.78
CA VAL A 74 5.14 -2.63 17.19
C VAL A 74 4.74 -3.04 18.60
N LYS A 75 4.89 -4.34 18.90
CA LYS A 75 4.80 -4.87 20.26
C LYS A 75 6.18 -4.78 20.90
N GLY A 76 6.41 -3.75 21.71
CA GLY A 76 7.68 -3.52 22.40
C GLY A 76 8.19 -2.10 22.23
N ILE A 77 9.48 -1.91 22.47
CA ILE A 77 10.16 -0.63 22.32
C ILE A 77 11.14 -0.79 21.14
N MET A 78 11.04 0.11 20.17
CA MET A 78 12.06 0.22 19.12
C MET A 78 13.31 0.88 19.71
N THR A 79 14.43 0.19 19.64
CA THR A 79 15.72 0.66 20.11
C THR A 79 16.50 1.35 18.99
N GLN A 80 17.59 2.03 19.35
CA GLN A 80 18.47 2.65 18.35
C GLN A 80 19.14 1.60 17.44
N GLU A 81 19.48 0.42 17.98
CA GLU A 81 20.01 -0.71 17.19
C GLU A 81 18.99 -1.19 16.15
N ASP A 82 17.70 -1.22 16.49
CA ASP A 82 16.66 -1.57 15.51
C ASP A 82 16.62 -0.55 14.36
N VAL A 83 16.68 0.75 14.67
CA VAL A 83 16.70 1.82 13.66
C VAL A 83 17.89 1.68 12.72
N GLU A 84 19.08 1.41 13.27
CA GLU A 84 20.29 1.16 12.47
C GLU A 84 20.14 -0.07 11.58
N THR A 85 19.53 -1.14 12.10
CA THR A 85 19.24 -2.36 11.33
C THR A 85 18.29 -2.09 10.15
N PHE A 86 17.26 -1.26 10.34
CA PHE A 86 16.39 -0.83 9.24
C PHE A 86 17.16 -0.01 8.19
N ALA A 87 18.05 0.87 8.63
CA ALA A 87 18.86 1.72 7.76
C ALA A 87 19.90 0.94 6.95
N GLU A 88 20.37 -0.20 7.43
CA GLU A 88 21.28 -1.09 6.71
C GLU A 88 20.54 -2.08 5.77
N GLY A 89 19.25 -2.30 6.02
CA GLY A 89 18.41 -3.26 5.30
C GLY A 89 18.39 -4.62 5.98
N ILE A 90 17.18 -5.13 6.22
CA ILE A 90 16.98 -6.36 6.99
C ILE A 90 17.14 -7.61 6.10
N PRO A 91 18.01 -8.57 6.46
CA PRO A 91 18.10 -9.85 5.75
C PRO A 91 16.87 -10.71 6.03
N LEU A 92 16.18 -11.12 4.98
CA LEU A 92 15.13 -12.14 5.00
C LEU A 92 15.68 -13.44 4.39
N LYS A 93 14.87 -14.51 4.45
CA LYS A 93 15.27 -15.85 4.00
C LYS A 93 15.84 -15.88 2.58
N ASP A 94 15.21 -15.14 1.68
CA ASP A 94 15.50 -15.22 0.23
C ASP A 94 16.16 -13.95 -0.34
N PHE A 95 16.15 -12.84 0.40
CA PHE A 95 16.73 -11.56 -0.03
C PHE A 95 16.95 -10.61 1.15
N THR A 96 17.76 -9.58 0.94
CA THR A 96 17.90 -8.46 1.89
C THR A 96 17.00 -7.31 1.46
N CYS A 97 16.22 -6.78 2.40
CA CYS A 97 15.40 -5.60 2.17
C CYS A 97 16.27 -4.40 1.77
N GLN A 98 15.69 -3.47 1.02
CA GLN A 98 16.36 -2.18 0.82
C GLN A 98 16.41 -1.40 2.14
N PRO A 99 17.44 -0.56 2.35
CA PRO A 99 17.51 0.41 3.42
C PRO A 99 16.22 1.22 3.58
N ALA A 100 15.77 1.40 4.82
CA ALA A 100 14.62 2.22 5.18
C ALA A 100 14.88 2.97 6.50
N ILE A 101 14.28 4.16 6.65
CA ILE A 101 14.34 4.98 7.87
C ILE A 101 12.94 5.42 8.30
#